data_AF-A0A0M6YDH1-F1
#
_entry.id   AF-A0A0M6YDH1-F1
#
_cell.length_a   1.000
_cell.length_b   1.000
_cell.length_c   1.000
_cell.angle_alpha   90.00
_cell.angle_beta   90.00
_cell.angle_gamma   90.00
#
_symmetry.space_group_name_H-M   'P 1'
#
loop_
_entity.id
_entity.type
_entity.pdbx_description
1 polymer ?
#
loop_
_entity_poly.entity_id
_entity_poly.type
_entity_poly.pdbx_seq_one_letter_code
_entity_poly.pdbx_strand_id
1 'polypeptide(L)'
;MIQALGPTFDEIRCHISVVTLTQAKQMIDRITGFAREERGAVSVDWLVLTGVLVATGIAVVGTVSDGVETAAVDTAEQLRGQVIQRSFGPDNLCSSGIDGLQARETARVAAGGADAVDVENWLSSYASSLSDADLIAERDRLADSASGSGWSRDDTLQGLIECGMAQRGI
;
A
#
# COMPACT_ATOMS: atom_id res chain seq x y z
N MET A 1 -87.16 -16.15 56.17
CA MET A 1 -87.56 -15.23 55.08
C MET A 1 -86.48 -15.32 54.00
N ILE A 2 -86.76 -16.04 52.92
CA ILE A 2 -85.85 -16.27 51.78
C ILE A 2 -86.36 -15.43 50.61
N GLN A 3 -85.46 -14.64 49.99
CA GLN A 3 -85.38 -14.26 48.56
C GLN A 3 -84.24 -13.23 48.45
N ALA A 4 -83.05 -13.59 47.96
CA ALA A 4 -82.68 -13.74 46.54
C ALA A 4 -82.68 -12.41 45.77
N LEU A 5 -81.51 -11.77 45.70
CA LEU A 5 -81.11 -10.94 44.55
C LEU A 5 -79.64 -11.26 44.25
N GLY A 6 -79.44 -12.25 43.37
CA GLY A 6 -78.16 -12.40 42.68
C GLY A 6 -77.94 -11.21 41.74
N PRO A 7 -76.69 -10.93 41.33
CA PRO A 7 -76.40 -9.85 40.40
C PRO A 7 -77.23 -10.04 39.13
N THR A 8 -77.89 -8.98 38.69
CA THR A 8 -78.68 -9.01 37.46
C THR A 8 -77.78 -9.39 36.29
N PHE A 9 -78.34 -10.12 35.31
CA PHE A 9 -77.60 -10.68 34.16
C PHE A 9 -76.81 -9.62 33.35
N ASP A 10 -77.13 -8.33 33.53
CA ASP A 10 -76.48 -7.19 32.89
C ASP A 10 -75.13 -6.83 33.56
N GLU A 11 -75.04 -6.98 34.87
CA GLU A 11 -73.84 -6.67 35.65
C GLU A 11 -72.75 -7.74 35.43
N ILE A 12 -73.15 -9.01 35.34
CA ILE A 12 -72.24 -10.12 35.00
C ILE A 12 -71.72 -9.97 33.55
N ARG A 13 -72.57 -9.53 32.61
CA ARG A 13 -72.17 -9.29 31.21
C ARG A 13 -71.17 -8.14 31.07
N CYS A 14 -71.36 -7.06 31.83
CA CYS A 14 -70.44 -5.93 31.86
C CYS A 14 -69.06 -6.35 32.37
N HIS A 15 -69.00 -7.17 33.44
CA HIS A 15 -67.73 -7.62 34.00
C HIS A 15 -66.94 -8.54 33.06
N ILE A 16 -67.60 -9.48 32.37
CA ILE A 16 -66.95 -10.38 31.41
C ILE A 16 -66.42 -9.59 30.18
N SER A 17 -67.15 -8.58 29.72
CA SER A 17 -66.73 -7.72 28.60
C SER A 17 -65.53 -6.82 28.97
N VAL A 18 -65.50 -6.28 30.19
CA VAL A 18 -64.39 -5.44 30.68
C VAL A 18 -63.12 -6.26 30.91
N VAL A 19 -63.23 -7.49 31.45
CA VAL A 19 -62.08 -8.36 31.70
C VAL A 19 -61.41 -8.81 30.39
N THR A 20 -62.19 -9.17 29.37
CA THR A 20 -61.66 -9.60 28.06
C THR A 20 -60.99 -8.45 27.29
N LEU A 21 -61.53 -7.23 27.37
CA LEU A 21 -60.92 -6.03 26.77
C LEU A 21 -59.62 -5.61 27.47
N THR A 22 -59.54 -5.77 28.79
CA THR A 22 -58.33 -5.42 29.55
C THR A 22 -57.18 -6.38 29.25
N GLN A 23 -57.47 -7.67 29.04
CA GLN A 23 -56.49 -8.67 28.63
C GLN A 23 -55.99 -8.44 27.19
N ALA A 24 -56.89 -8.09 26.27
CA ALA A 24 -56.52 -7.75 24.89
C ALA A 24 -55.62 -6.51 24.81
N LYS A 25 -55.92 -5.48 25.63
CA LYS A 25 -55.09 -4.27 25.75
C LYS A 25 -53.68 -4.59 26.25
N GLN A 26 -53.56 -5.44 27.27
CA GLN A 26 -52.25 -5.86 27.79
C GLN A 26 -51.40 -6.61 26.76
N MET A 27 -52.01 -7.43 25.90
CA MET A 27 -51.27 -8.12 24.84
C MET A 27 -50.78 -7.17 23.75
N ILE A 28 -51.59 -6.20 23.33
CA ILE A 28 -51.21 -5.22 22.32
C ILE A 28 -50.10 -4.28 22.85
N ASP A 29 -50.18 -3.87 24.12
CA ASP A 29 -49.15 -3.05 24.76
C ASP A 29 -47.79 -3.78 24.84
N ARG A 30 -47.79 -5.10 25.04
CA ARG A 30 -46.55 -5.90 25.00
C ARG A 30 -45.95 -6.01 23.61
N ILE A 31 -46.76 -6.24 22.58
CA ILE A 31 -46.26 -6.38 21.19
C ILE A 31 -45.70 -5.03 20.68
N THR A 32 -46.33 -3.92 21.04
CA THR A 32 -45.84 -2.58 20.68
C THR A 32 -44.55 -2.20 21.41
N GLY A 33 -44.35 -2.69 22.64
CA GLY A 33 -43.08 -2.57 23.37
C GLY A 33 -41.92 -3.31 22.67
N PHE A 34 -42.12 -4.59 22.33
CA PHE A 34 -41.12 -5.39 21.61
C PHE A 34 -40.71 -4.76 20.26
N ALA A 35 -41.67 -4.29 19.47
CA ALA A 35 -41.40 -3.64 18.19
C ALA A 35 -40.65 -2.30 18.31
N ARG A 36 -40.70 -1.66 19.49
CA ARG A 36 -40.01 -0.39 19.77
C ARG A 36 -38.59 -0.62 20.29
N GLU A 37 -38.37 -1.70 21.02
CA GLU A 37 -37.06 -2.11 21.54
C GLU A 37 -36.16 -2.72 20.44
N GLU A 38 -36.73 -3.48 19.49
CA GLU A 38 -35.97 -4.07 18.36
C GLU A 38 -35.51 -3.03 17.30
N ARG A 39 -36.18 -1.88 17.20
CA ARG A 39 -35.73 -0.77 16.32
C ARG A 39 -34.43 -0.11 16.80
N GLY A 40 -34.07 -0.29 18.07
CA GLY A 40 -32.79 0.14 18.61
C GLY A 40 -31.62 -0.76 18.18
N ALA A 41 -31.86 -2.06 17.99
CA ALA A 41 -30.82 -3.02 17.61
C ALA A 41 -30.25 -2.74 16.20
N VAL A 42 -31.09 -2.33 15.26
CA VAL A 42 -30.67 -1.97 13.89
C VAL A 42 -29.85 -0.66 13.87
N SER A 43 -30.09 0.25 14.81
CA SER A 43 -29.25 1.45 14.99
C SER A 43 -27.94 1.21 15.75
N VAL A 44 -27.70 0.00 16.25
CA VAL A 44 -26.39 -0.36 16.83
C VAL A 44 -25.47 -0.97 15.77
N ASP A 45 -26.01 -1.53 14.69
CA ASP A 45 -25.21 -2.16 13.62
C ASP A 45 -24.35 -1.16 12.83
N TRP A 46 -24.85 0.06 12.57
CA TRP A 46 -24.05 1.07 11.85
C TRP A 46 -22.85 1.58 12.65
N LEU A 47 -22.96 1.64 13.97
CA LEU A 47 -21.85 1.99 14.87
C LEU A 47 -20.85 0.85 14.97
N VAL A 48 -21.31 -0.41 14.98
CA VAL A 48 -20.41 -1.57 14.97
C VAL A 48 -19.66 -1.63 13.64
N LEU A 49 -20.35 -1.43 12.52
CA LEU A 49 -19.75 -1.53 11.20
C LEU A 49 -18.72 -0.41 10.95
N THR A 50 -19.02 0.83 11.38
CA THR A 50 -18.05 1.94 11.35
C THR A 50 -16.92 1.76 12.36
N GLY A 51 -17.21 1.25 13.55
CA GLY A 51 -16.20 0.93 14.57
C GLY A 51 -15.20 -0.13 14.09
N VAL A 52 -15.69 -1.17 13.42
CA VAL A 52 -14.85 -2.19 12.76
C VAL A 52 -14.02 -1.57 11.64
N LEU A 53 -14.62 -0.74 10.78
CA LEU A 53 -13.91 -0.07 9.69
C LEU A 53 -12.75 0.82 10.22
N VAL A 54 -13.00 1.59 11.27
CA VAL A 54 -11.98 2.46 11.89
C VAL A 54 -10.90 1.62 12.58
N ALA A 55 -11.27 0.54 13.29
CA ALA A 55 -10.31 -0.37 13.91
C ALA A 55 -9.40 -1.04 12.87
N THR A 56 -9.95 -1.46 11.73
CA THR A 56 -9.18 -1.96 10.60
C THR A 56 -8.28 -0.87 10.00
N GLY A 57 -8.77 0.36 9.87
CA GLY A 57 -7.96 1.49 9.40
C GLY A 57 -6.74 1.77 10.29
N ILE A 58 -6.93 1.79 11.61
CA ILE A 58 -5.83 1.97 12.58
C ILE A 58 -4.82 0.82 12.49
N ALA A 59 -5.28 -0.42 12.32
CA ALA A 59 -4.40 -1.57 12.16
C ALA A 59 -3.53 -1.49 10.89
N VAL A 60 -4.11 -1.06 9.77
CA VAL A 60 -3.39 -0.94 8.49
C VAL A 60 -2.39 0.21 8.50
N VAL A 61 -2.70 1.34 9.16
CA VAL A 61 -1.79 2.49 9.24
C VAL A 61 -0.47 2.12 9.92
N GLY A 62 -0.48 1.24 10.92
CA GLY A 62 0.75 0.71 11.53
C GLY A 62 1.60 -0.04 10.51
N THR A 63 1.02 -1.03 9.83
CA THR A 63 1.72 -1.82 8.80
C THR A 63 2.26 -0.98 7.64
N VAL A 64 1.51 0.03 7.20
CA VAL A 64 1.95 0.94 6.14
C VAL A 64 3.07 1.85 6.63
N SER A 65 2.99 2.36 7.86
CA SER A 65 4.04 3.20 8.45
C SER A 65 5.34 2.42 8.61
N ASP A 66 5.26 1.20 9.15
CA ASP A 66 6.42 0.32 9.31
C ASP A 66 7.02 -0.08 7.95
N GLY A 67 6.17 -0.34 6.95
CA GLY A 67 6.59 -0.64 5.58
C GLY A 67 7.28 0.55 4.90
N VAL A 68 6.74 1.76 5.07
CA VAL A 68 7.34 3.00 4.54
C VAL A 68 8.62 3.35 5.27
N GLU A 69 8.69 3.18 6.58
CA GLU A 69 9.91 3.41 7.36
C GLU A 69 11.01 2.42 6.98
N THR A 70 10.68 1.15 6.80
CA THR A 70 11.62 0.13 6.29
C THR A 70 12.11 0.50 4.88
N ALA A 71 11.20 0.82 3.95
CA ALA A 71 11.57 1.21 2.59
C ALA A 71 12.40 2.49 2.55
N ALA A 72 12.10 3.46 3.41
CA ALA A 72 12.85 4.71 3.53
C ALA A 72 14.25 4.48 4.12
N VAL A 73 14.37 3.64 5.14
CA VAL A 73 15.66 3.25 5.73
C VAL A 73 16.51 2.49 4.72
N ASP A 74 15.94 1.52 4.00
CA ASP A 74 16.65 0.75 2.97
C ASP A 74 17.12 1.64 1.82
N THR A 75 16.27 2.56 1.35
CA THR A 75 16.64 3.52 0.30
C THR A 75 17.72 4.47 0.79
N ALA A 76 17.61 4.99 2.01
CA ALA A 76 18.60 5.88 2.58
C ALA A 76 19.95 5.17 2.79
N GLU A 77 19.95 3.90 3.17
CA GLU A 77 21.16 3.09 3.31
C GLU A 77 21.78 2.79 1.94
N GLN A 78 20.98 2.44 0.94
CA GLN A 78 21.45 2.25 -0.43
C GLN A 78 22.06 3.53 -1.00
N LEU A 79 21.40 4.68 -0.82
CA LEU A 79 21.91 5.97 -1.29
C LEU A 79 23.17 6.39 -0.53
N ARG A 80 23.24 6.16 0.78
CA ARG A 80 24.47 6.44 1.55
C ARG A 80 25.63 5.54 1.11
N GLY A 81 25.38 4.24 0.92
CA GLY A 81 26.35 3.31 0.38
C GLY A 81 26.84 3.74 -1.01
N GLN A 82 25.93 4.15 -1.89
CA GLN A 82 26.27 4.67 -3.22
C GLN A 82 27.02 6.01 -3.16
N VAL A 83 26.64 6.94 -2.30
CA VAL A 83 27.33 8.24 -2.17
C VAL A 83 28.73 8.07 -1.59
N ILE A 84 28.90 7.19 -0.60
CA ILE A 84 30.22 6.88 -0.02
C ILE A 84 31.07 6.15 -1.06
N GLN A 85 30.50 5.21 -1.83
CA GLN A 85 31.21 4.56 -2.94
C GLN A 85 31.62 5.56 -4.02
N ARG A 86 30.73 6.48 -4.40
CA ARG A 86 31.00 7.54 -5.40
C ARG A 86 32.01 8.58 -4.92
N SER A 87 32.04 8.87 -3.62
CA SER A 87 32.88 9.93 -3.04
C SER A 87 34.26 9.42 -2.59
N PHE A 88 34.33 8.19 -2.10
CA PHE A 88 35.51 7.66 -1.40
C PHE A 88 35.75 6.16 -1.66
N GLY A 89 34.81 5.47 -2.29
CA GLY A 89 35.06 4.13 -2.78
C GLY A 89 36.06 4.17 -3.93
N PRO A 90 36.64 3.02 -4.30
CA PRO A 90 37.36 2.89 -5.56
C PRO A 90 36.52 3.50 -6.71
N ASP A 91 35.21 3.29 -6.65
CA ASP A 91 34.22 3.72 -7.63
C ASP A 91 33.83 5.20 -7.52
N ASN A 92 34.81 6.13 -7.44
CA ASN A 92 34.54 7.36 -8.19
C ASN A 92 34.38 6.89 -9.65
N LEU A 93 33.28 7.29 -10.29
CA LEU A 93 32.82 6.65 -11.54
C LEU A 93 33.93 6.49 -12.60
N CYS A 94 35.05 7.23 -12.52
CA CYS A 94 36.19 7.07 -13.41
C CYS A 94 37.60 6.97 -12.77
N SER A 95 37.81 6.62 -11.48
CA SER A 95 39.19 6.40 -10.99
C SER A 95 39.53 5.05 -10.34
N SER A 96 38.57 4.18 -10.00
CA SER A 96 38.86 2.71 -9.97
C SER A 96 38.82 2.07 -11.35
N GLY A 97 38.26 2.75 -12.34
CA GLY A 97 38.28 2.31 -13.72
C GLY A 97 37.24 1.22 -14.05
N ILE A 98 37.27 0.87 -15.33
CA ILE A 98 36.45 -0.09 -16.08
C ILE A 98 36.17 -1.38 -15.29
N ASP A 99 37.08 -1.77 -14.40
CA ASP A 99 37.00 -2.93 -13.49
C ASP A 99 35.72 -2.97 -12.64
N GLY A 100 35.26 -1.82 -12.12
CA GLY A 100 34.05 -1.75 -11.29
C GLY A 100 32.76 -2.00 -12.08
N LEU A 101 32.68 -1.45 -13.29
CA LEU A 101 31.57 -1.68 -14.24
C LEU A 101 31.61 -3.11 -14.77
N GLN A 102 32.80 -3.63 -15.06
CA GLN A 102 33.00 -5.01 -15.49
C GLN A 102 32.61 -6.02 -14.40
N ALA A 103 32.89 -5.76 -13.13
CA ALA A 103 32.47 -6.62 -12.02
C ALA A 103 30.95 -6.70 -11.88
N ARG A 104 30.25 -5.56 -12.01
CA ARG A 104 28.77 -5.50 -11.95
C ARG A 104 28.13 -6.18 -13.15
N GLU A 105 28.68 -5.96 -14.34
CA GLU A 105 28.22 -6.62 -15.56
C GLU A 105 28.45 -8.14 -15.49
N THR A 106 29.59 -8.57 -14.96
CA THR A 106 29.88 -9.99 -14.71
C THR A 106 28.88 -10.59 -13.72
N ALA A 107 28.51 -9.86 -12.66
CA ALA A 107 27.49 -10.29 -11.71
C ALA A 107 26.10 -10.39 -12.35
N ARG A 108 25.74 -9.45 -13.24
CA ARG A 108 24.47 -9.48 -14.00
C ARG A 108 24.41 -10.70 -14.93
N VAL A 109 25.48 -10.96 -15.68
CA VAL A 109 25.59 -12.12 -16.56
C VAL A 109 25.55 -13.42 -15.74
N ALA A 110 26.22 -13.47 -14.58
CA ALA A 110 26.17 -14.61 -13.66
C ALA A 110 24.77 -14.84 -13.06
N ALA A 111 23.96 -13.78 -12.90
CA ALA A 111 22.57 -13.86 -12.49
C ALA A 111 21.59 -14.24 -13.62
N GLY A 112 22.09 -14.56 -14.82
CA GLY A 112 21.27 -14.98 -15.96
C GLY A 112 20.86 -13.84 -16.91
N GLY A 113 21.49 -12.66 -16.80
CA GLY A 113 21.28 -11.57 -17.75
C GLY A 113 21.74 -11.92 -19.17
N ALA A 114 20.88 -11.70 -20.16
CA ALA A 114 21.23 -11.81 -21.57
C ALA A 114 22.07 -10.60 -22.04
N ASP A 115 22.75 -10.75 -23.17
CA ASP A 115 23.47 -9.67 -23.87
C ASP A 115 24.58 -9.01 -23.04
N ALA A 116 25.65 -9.76 -22.76
CA ALA A 116 26.82 -9.23 -22.08
C ALA A 116 27.40 -8.01 -22.81
N VAL A 117 27.73 -6.97 -22.05
CA VAL A 117 28.44 -5.78 -22.54
C VAL A 117 29.92 -5.98 -22.31
N ASP A 118 30.71 -5.91 -23.39
CA ASP A 118 32.15 -5.76 -23.26
C ASP A 118 32.46 -4.30 -22.93
N VAL A 119 32.65 -4.05 -21.64
CA VAL A 119 32.80 -2.71 -21.05
C VAL A 119 34.02 -1.98 -21.64
N GLU A 120 35.13 -2.69 -21.85
CA GLU A 120 36.39 -2.14 -22.36
C GLU A 120 36.33 -1.86 -23.87
N ASN A 121 35.80 -2.81 -24.64
CA ASN A 121 35.62 -2.63 -26.08
C ASN A 121 34.58 -1.55 -26.40
N TRP A 122 33.50 -1.44 -25.62
CA TRP A 122 32.48 -0.42 -25.81
C TRP A 122 33.03 1.00 -25.56
N LEU A 123 33.79 1.20 -24.47
CA LEU A 123 34.41 2.51 -24.19
C LEU A 123 35.42 2.91 -25.27
N SER A 124 36.25 1.98 -25.72
CA SER A 124 37.30 2.26 -26.70
C SER A 124 36.78 2.48 -28.13
N SER A 125 35.67 1.86 -28.52
CA SER A 125 35.11 1.95 -29.88
C SER A 125 33.89 2.88 -30.00
N TYR A 126 32.94 2.80 -29.08
CA TYR A 126 31.67 3.53 -29.15
C TYR A 126 31.80 4.91 -28.53
N ALA A 127 32.32 5.02 -27.29
CA ALA A 127 32.44 6.32 -26.62
C ALA A 127 33.42 7.25 -27.36
N SER A 128 34.51 6.72 -27.91
CA SER A 128 35.49 7.48 -28.71
C SER A 128 34.91 8.02 -30.03
N SER A 129 33.88 7.35 -30.58
CA SER A 129 33.23 7.75 -31.83
C SER A 129 32.18 8.85 -31.66
N LEU A 130 31.68 9.07 -30.44
CA LEU A 130 30.63 10.04 -30.16
C LEU A 130 31.23 11.43 -29.87
N SER A 131 30.63 12.45 -30.47
CA SER A 131 30.91 13.85 -30.13
C SER A 131 30.32 14.20 -28.76
N ASP A 132 30.81 15.26 -28.11
CA ASP A 132 30.35 15.65 -26.77
C ASP A 132 28.85 16.00 -26.74
N ALA A 133 28.31 16.53 -27.84
CA ALA A 133 26.87 16.80 -27.98
C ALA A 133 26.05 15.51 -28.16
N ASP A 134 26.59 14.51 -28.85
CA ASP A 134 25.92 13.23 -29.07
C ASP A 134 25.90 12.38 -27.79
N LEU A 135 26.95 12.47 -26.95
CA LEU A 135 26.98 11.81 -25.64
C LEU A 135 25.84 12.30 -24.73
N ILE A 136 25.58 13.61 -24.72
CA ILE A 136 24.50 14.22 -23.94
C ILE A 136 23.14 13.76 -24.46
N ALA A 137 22.95 13.78 -25.78
CA ALA A 137 21.70 13.34 -26.41
C ALA A 137 21.44 11.84 -26.17
N GLU A 138 22.49 11.02 -26.15
CA GLU A 138 22.37 9.58 -25.93
C GLU A 138 22.12 9.23 -24.46
N ARG A 139 22.75 9.95 -23.52
CA ARG A 139 22.43 9.86 -22.09
C ARG A 139 20.94 10.10 -21.87
N ASP A 140 20.39 11.17 -22.44
CA ASP A 140 19.00 11.54 -22.20
C ASP A 140 18.03 10.47 -22.75
N ARG A 141 18.36 9.79 -23.86
CA ARG A 141 17.58 8.65 -24.37
C ARG A 141 17.62 7.43 -23.44
N LEU A 142 18.78 7.15 -22.84
CA LEU A 142 18.97 5.98 -21.97
C LEU A 142 18.43 6.19 -20.56
N ALA A 143 18.47 7.43 -20.05
CA ALA A 143 17.87 7.79 -18.76
C ALA A 143 16.36 7.48 -18.72
N ASP A 144 15.65 7.67 -19.84
CA ASP A 144 14.24 7.32 -19.98
C ASP A 144 14.00 5.79 -20.05
N SER A 145 15.05 5.01 -20.36
CA SER A 145 15.00 3.55 -20.53
C SER A 145 15.40 2.77 -19.27
N ALA A 146 16.12 3.39 -18.33
CA ALA A 146 16.66 2.75 -17.12
C ALA A 146 15.68 2.63 -15.93
N SER A 147 14.36 2.72 -16.14
CA SER A 147 13.37 2.88 -15.05
C SER A 147 12.94 1.58 -14.35
N GLY A 148 13.78 0.55 -14.29
CA GLY A 148 13.46 -0.79 -13.76
C GLY A 148 13.89 -1.03 -12.29
N SER A 149 13.33 -2.05 -11.64
CA SER A 149 13.69 -2.43 -10.26
C SER A 149 14.91 -3.37 -10.17
N GLY A 150 15.77 -3.42 -11.20
CA GLY A 150 16.93 -4.30 -11.26
C GLY A 150 17.96 -3.85 -12.29
N TRP A 151 19.24 -4.15 -12.02
CA TRP A 151 20.36 -3.73 -12.86
C TRP A 151 20.30 -4.41 -14.24
N SER A 152 19.97 -3.62 -15.27
CA SER A 152 19.79 -4.05 -16.65
C SER A 152 21.00 -3.70 -17.52
N ARG A 153 20.95 -4.08 -18.80
CA ARG A 153 21.97 -3.68 -19.79
C ARG A 153 22.01 -2.16 -19.96
N ASP A 154 20.86 -1.50 -19.90
CA ASP A 154 20.76 -0.06 -20.11
C ASP A 154 21.38 0.72 -18.94
N ASP A 155 21.29 0.18 -17.71
CA ASP A 155 22.01 0.72 -16.54
C ASP A 155 23.54 0.66 -16.72
N THR A 156 24.06 -0.45 -17.27
CA THR A 156 25.49 -0.60 -17.59
C THR A 156 25.91 0.42 -18.67
N LEU A 157 25.09 0.62 -19.71
CA LEU A 157 25.38 1.60 -20.78
C LEU A 157 25.31 3.05 -20.28
N GLN A 158 24.33 3.38 -19.45
CA GLN A 158 24.22 4.70 -18.85
C GLN A 158 25.45 5.03 -18.01
N GLY A 159 25.90 4.09 -17.15
CA GLY A 159 27.12 4.26 -16.37
C GLY A 159 28.35 4.48 -17.24
N LEU A 160 28.46 3.77 -18.37
CA LEU A 160 29.58 3.92 -19.30
C LEU A 160 29.60 5.28 -20.02
N ILE A 161 28.43 5.84 -20.37
CA ILE A 161 28.32 7.18 -20.96
C ILE A 161 28.69 8.26 -19.93
N GLU A 162 28.19 8.13 -18.70
CA GLU A 162 28.56 9.00 -17.57
C GLU A 162 30.08 9.02 -17.33
N CYS A 163 30.74 7.87 -17.51
CA CYS A 163 32.18 7.79 -17.42
C CYS A 163 32.91 8.53 -18.56
N GLY A 164 32.42 8.37 -19.80
CA GLY A 164 32.96 9.07 -20.96
C GLY A 164 32.85 10.58 -20.84
N MET A 165 31.76 11.09 -20.28
CA MET A 165 31.57 12.52 -19.99
C MET A 165 32.55 13.03 -18.93
N ALA A 166 32.67 12.31 -17.80
CA ALA A 166 33.57 12.68 -16.73
C ALA A 166 35.06 12.69 -17.16
N GLN A 167 35.48 11.76 -18.03
CA GLN A 167 36.84 11.72 -18.57
C GLN A 167 37.17 12.92 -19.49
N ARG A 168 36.15 13.48 -20.16
CA ARG A 168 36.29 14.66 -21.04
C ARG A 168 36.05 15.98 -20.32
N GLY A 169 35.62 15.94 -19.04
CA GLY A 169 35.35 17.14 -18.24
C GLY A 169 34.08 17.87 -18.63
N ILE A 170 33.10 17.15 -19.19
CA ILE A 170 31.77 17.65 -19.56
C ILE A 170 30.69 17.17 -18.58
#